data_AF-A0AB38RPB9-F1
#
_entry.id   AF-A0AB38RPB9-F1
#
_cell.length_a   1.000
_cell.length_b   1.000
_cell.length_c   1.000
_cell.angle_alpha   90.00
_cell.angle_beta   90.00
_cell.angle_gamma   90.00
#
_symmetry.space_group_name_H-M   'P 1'
#
loop_
_entity.id
_entity.type
_entity.pdbx_description
1 polymer ?
#
loop_
_entity_poly.entity_id
_entity_poly.type
_entity_poly.pdbx_seq_one_letter_code
_entity_poly.pdbx_strand_id
1 'polypeptide(L)'
;MIVSLPGVYRPQDDTSLLIEALKCQRVTGSTRVLDLCAGTGALSIAAAKAGAGRVLAVDISRRSIMNVRLNRLLNKVSVEARRGNLTEVLTGEMFDLVVSNPPYVPSEIDELPASGLERAWNAGTGGRVLLDRIIASASDFLVPGGSLLLLQSAMCDIGKTGAMLEERGMTAEVVAGRSIPFGPVLRSRRAMLERRGLIEHGQEIEELVVVRASKPLPMVHGKRSDGVGSHTGMTGGNPCKKEEAVSNPRSLVLEETERGASQGDDGDVTEHLRRMLTGVGFRITHTVTTRTATDIESVLTLAPKGCVLIRTDSYTGVTEVMLQIEHVGHEVAAYLRNHLPKNILREAKISVESNRLQNRAAQIR
;
A
#
# COMPACT_ATOMS: atom_id res chain seq x y z
N MET A 1 2.63 -10.56 2.67
CA MET A 1 2.66 -10.16 1.25
C MET A 1 2.48 -8.65 1.19
N ILE A 2 3.35 -7.92 0.48
CA ILE A 2 3.18 -6.48 0.26
C ILE A 2 2.90 -6.26 -1.22
N VAL A 3 1.78 -5.63 -1.54
CA VAL A 3 1.45 -5.19 -2.91
C VAL A 3 1.72 -3.70 -3.05
N SER A 4 2.08 -3.28 -4.26
CA SER A 4 2.32 -1.87 -4.61
C SER A 4 1.40 -1.47 -5.76
N LEU A 5 0.41 -0.63 -5.48
CA LEU A 5 -0.47 -0.03 -6.48
C LEU A 5 0.34 0.86 -7.44
N PRO A 6 -0.12 1.03 -8.69
CA PRO A 6 0.51 1.96 -9.63
C PRO A 6 0.63 3.37 -9.04
N GLY A 7 1.83 3.96 -9.16
CA GLY A 7 2.12 5.30 -8.62
C GLY A 7 2.46 5.35 -7.13
N VAL A 8 2.62 4.21 -6.45
CA VAL A 8 3.14 4.12 -5.08
C VAL A 8 4.56 3.55 -5.12
N TYR A 9 5.45 4.09 -4.28
CA TYR A 9 6.83 3.63 -4.17
C TYR A 9 6.90 2.14 -3.86
N ARG A 10 7.70 1.38 -4.60
CA ARG A 10 7.88 -0.05 -4.35
C ARG A 10 8.96 -0.22 -3.27
N PRO A 11 8.72 -1.02 -2.21
CA PRO A 11 9.74 -1.37 -1.23
C PRO A 11 10.99 -1.96 -1.90
N GLN A 12 12.16 -1.42 -1.55
CA GLN A 12 13.46 -1.83 -2.05
C GLN A 12 14.44 -2.01 -0.87
N ASP A 13 15.75 -1.91 -1.13
CA ASP A 13 16.81 -2.01 -0.12
C ASP A 13 16.65 -1.03 1.04
N ASP A 14 16.25 0.20 0.73
CA ASP A 14 15.93 1.26 1.68
C ASP A 14 14.88 0.82 2.72
N THR A 15 13.77 0.26 2.24
CA THR A 15 12.66 -0.21 3.06
C THR A 15 13.07 -1.46 3.83
N SER A 16 13.86 -2.34 3.20
CA SER A 16 14.34 -3.57 3.83
C SER A 16 15.29 -3.29 4.99
N LEU A 17 16.26 -2.37 4.78
CA LEU A 17 17.20 -1.93 5.80
C LEU A 17 16.47 -1.32 7.01
N LEU A 18 15.46 -0.47 6.77
CA LEU A 18 14.69 0.12 7.86
C LEU A 18 13.80 -0.91 8.59
N ILE A 19 13.26 -1.91 7.88
CA ILE A 19 12.54 -3.04 8.51
C ILE A 19 13.49 -3.87 9.39
N GLU A 20 14.73 -4.11 8.96
CA GLU A 20 15.75 -4.80 9.76
C GLU A 20 16.05 -4.04 11.04
N ALA A 21 16.30 -2.72 10.96
CA ALA A 21 16.52 -1.86 12.12
C ALA A 21 15.29 -1.81 13.07
N LEU A 22 14.07 -1.81 12.52
CA LEU A 22 12.82 -1.88 13.27
C LEU A 22 12.73 -3.19 14.07
N LYS A 23 13.08 -4.32 13.47
CA LYS A 23 13.05 -5.64 14.13
C LYS A 23 14.03 -5.74 15.30
N CYS A 24 15.09 -4.93 15.31
CA CYS A 24 16.00 -4.83 16.45
C CYS A 24 15.43 -4.02 17.62
N GLN A 25 14.29 -3.33 17.44
CA GLN A 25 13.63 -2.61 18.53
C GLN A 25 12.75 -3.54 19.36
N ARG A 26 12.62 -3.22 20.66
CA ARG A 26 11.69 -3.91 21.55
C ARG A 26 10.26 -3.39 21.31
N VAL A 27 9.55 -4.05 20.39
CA VAL A 27 8.13 -3.79 20.11
C VAL A 27 7.26 -4.75 20.92
N THR A 28 6.26 -4.22 21.62
CA THR A 28 5.29 -4.99 22.42
C THR A 28 3.87 -4.51 22.16
N GLY A 29 2.89 -5.21 22.73
CA GLY A 29 1.47 -4.83 22.65
C GLY A 29 1.14 -3.46 23.29
N SER A 30 2.08 -2.83 24.01
CA SER A 30 1.93 -1.46 24.52
C SER A 30 2.59 -0.41 23.63
N THR A 31 3.40 -0.81 22.64
CA THR A 31 4.12 0.11 21.75
C THR A 31 3.15 0.76 20.76
N ARG A 32 3.14 2.10 20.73
CA ARG A 32 2.49 2.92 19.70
C ARG A 32 3.52 3.33 18.66
N VAL A 33 3.27 2.96 17.41
CA VAL A 33 4.16 3.20 16.29
C VAL A 33 3.56 4.22 15.33
N LEU A 34 4.35 5.20 14.91
CA LEU A 34 4.04 6.12 13.81
C LEU A 34 4.93 5.79 12.61
N ASP A 35 4.33 5.55 11.46
CA ASP A 35 5.00 5.37 10.16
C ASP A 35 4.76 6.64 9.31
N LEU A 36 5.76 7.51 9.24
CA LEU A 36 5.72 8.75 8.45
C LEU A 36 6.26 8.50 7.03
N CYS A 37 5.54 9.01 6.03
CA CYS A 37 5.78 8.73 4.61
C CYS A 37 5.54 7.25 4.27
N ALA A 38 4.40 6.72 4.75
CA ALA A 38 4.14 5.29 4.79
C ALA A 38 4.21 4.56 3.43
N GLY A 39 3.95 5.23 2.30
CA GLY A 39 4.02 4.62 0.98
C GLY A 39 3.12 3.40 0.85
N THR A 40 3.71 2.21 0.70
CA THR A 40 2.93 0.96 0.68
C THR A 40 2.40 0.50 2.03
N GLY A 41 2.92 1.07 3.11
CA GLY A 41 2.72 0.61 4.49
C GLY A 41 3.64 -0.54 4.89
N ALA A 42 4.70 -0.84 4.14
CA ALA A 42 5.57 -1.97 4.47
C ALA A 42 6.12 -1.91 5.90
N LEU A 43 6.53 -0.73 6.37
CA LEU A 43 6.98 -0.48 7.73
C LEU A 43 5.83 -0.63 8.74
N SER A 44 4.67 -0.04 8.45
CA SER A 44 3.45 -0.22 9.25
C SER A 44 3.08 -1.69 9.46
N ILE A 45 3.12 -2.50 8.39
CA ILE A 45 2.83 -3.94 8.46
C ILE A 45 3.92 -4.67 9.26
N ALA A 46 5.19 -4.30 9.09
CA ALA A 46 6.29 -4.88 9.85
C ALA A 46 6.15 -4.58 11.35
N ALA A 47 5.83 -3.34 11.73
CA ALA A 47 5.56 -2.93 13.11
C ALA A 47 4.39 -3.70 13.73
N ALA A 48 3.27 -3.81 13.01
CA ALA A 48 2.11 -4.56 13.49
C ALA A 48 2.44 -6.06 13.69
N LYS A 49 3.20 -6.66 12.78
CA LYS A 49 3.66 -8.05 12.91
C LYS A 49 4.70 -8.26 14.01
N ALA A 50 5.48 -7.23 14.34
CA ALA A 50 6.38 -7.23 15.49
C ALA A 50 5.63 -7.13 16.83
N GLY A 51 4.31 -6.97 16.81
CA GLY A 51 3.45 -6.99 17.99
C GLY A 51 3.05 -5.61 18.52
N ALA A 52 3.23 -4.54 17.74
CA ALA A 52 2.82 -3.20 18.15
C ALA A 52 1.32 -3.14 18.48
N GLY A 53 0.97 -2.52 19.61
CA GLY A 53 -0.42 -2.37 20.05
C GLY A 53 -1.23 -1.38 19.20
N ARG A 54 -0.58 -0.32 18.71
CA ARG A 54 -1.16 0.66 17.78
C ARG A 54 -0.14 1.03 16.71
N VAL A 55 -0.59 1.05 15.46
CA VAL A 55 0.21 1.55 14.33
C VAL A 55 -0.61 2.60 13.58
N LEU A 56 -0.05 3.80 13.44
CA LEU A 56 -0.58 4.88 12.61
C LEU A 56 0.34 5.10 11.40
N ALA A 57 -0.21 4.97 10.20
CA ALA A 57 0.45 5.26 8.94
C ALA A 57 -0.01 6.62 8.42
N VAL A 58 0.95 7.51 8.11
CA VAL A 58 0.69 8.83 7.53
C VAL A 58 1.41 8.99 6.19
N ASP A 59 0.66 9.42 5.18
CA ASP A 59 1.20 9.77 3.86
C ASP A 59 0.31 10.86 3.22
N ILE A 60 0.93 11.79 2.50
CA ILE A 60 0.21 12.87 1.80
C ILE A 60 -0.53 12.35 0.54
N SER A 61 -0.08 11.21 0.00
CA SER A 61 -0.67 10.53 -1.15
C SER A 61 -1.94 9.75 -0.81
N ARG A 62 -3.05 10.09 -1.48
CA ARG A 62 -4.28 9.28 -1.41
C ARG A 62 -4.05 7.83 -1.85
N ARG A 63 -3.19 7.60 -2.85
CA ARG A 63 -2.84 6.25 -3.35
C ARG A 63 -2.09 5.44 -2.30
N SER A 64 -1.12 6.05 -1.59
CA SER A 64 -0.40 5.39 -0.49
C SER A 64 -1.36 4.96 0.61
N ILE A 65 -2.28 5.83 1.03
CA ILE A 65 -3.27 5.50 2.06
C ILE A 65 -4.20 4.35 1.62
N MET A 66 -4.62 4.30 0.36
CA MET A 66 -5.35 3.15 -0.17
C MET A 66 -4.49 1.87 -0.15
N ASN A 67 -3.20 1.99 -0.48
CA ASN A 67 -2.25 0.88 -0.50
C ASN A 67 -2.01 0.31 0.92
N VAL A 68 -1.86 1.17 1.93
CA VAL A 68 -1.78 0.77 3.35
C VAL A 68 -3.03 0.00 3.75
N ARG A 69 -4.22 0.51 3.39
CA ARG A 69 -5.50 -0.15 3.69
C ARG A 69 -5.63 -1.51 3.01
N LEU A 70 -5.13 -1.67 1.79
CA LEU A 70 -5.09 -2.95 1.09
C LEU A 70 -4.11 -3.91 1.78
N ASN A 71 -2.88 -3.46 2.05
CA ASN A 71 -1.85 -4.29 2.66
C ASN A 71 -2.20 -4.73 4.09
N ARG A 72 -2.87 -3.89 4.90
CA ARG A 72 -3.32 -4.31 6.24
C ARG A 72 -4.35 -5.44 6.17
N LEU A 73 -5.27 -5.39 5.19
CA LEU A 73 -6.27 -6.45 4.97
C LEU A 73 -5.60 -7.75 4.52
N LEU A 74 -4.71 -7.67 3.52
CA LEU A 74 -3.98 -8.83 3.00
C LEU A 74 -3.09 -9.51 4.05
N ASN A 75 -2.57 -8.75 5.01
CA ASN A 75 -1.72 -9.29 6.08
C ASN A 75 -2.48 -9.55 7.39
N LYS A 76 -3.80 -9.29 7.44
CA LYS A 76 -4.65 -9.50 8.62
C LYS A 76 -4.11 -8.79 9.87
N VAL A 77 -3.65 -7.54 9.71
CA VAL A 77 -3.13 -6.70 10.81
C VAL A 77 -3.93 -5.42 10.97
N SER A 78 -3.92 -4.84 12.17
CA SER A 78 -4.54 -3.55 12.45
C SER A 78 -3.54 -2.41 12.22
N VAL A 79 -3.88 -1.51 11.29
CA VAL A 79 -3.12 -0.28 10.99
C VAL A 79 -4.13 0.83 10.70
N GLU A 80 -4.00 1.96 11.40
CA GLU A 80 -4.72 3.20 11.09
C GLU A 80 -4.01 3.91 9.94
N ALA A 81 -4.76 4.46 8.98
CA ALA A 81 -4.17 5.13 7.83
C ALA A 81 -4.80 6.52 7.63
N ARG A 82 -3.99 7.56 7.82
CA ARG A 82 -4.42 8.98 7.79
C ARG A 82 -3.70 9.72 6.67
N ARG A 83 -4.46 10.35 5.77
CA ARG A 83 -3.87 11.19 4.72
C ARG A 83 -3.47 12.53 5.33
N GLY A 84 -2.22 12.93 5.17
CA GLY A 84 -1.71 14.14 5.81
C GLY A 84 -0.32 14.53 5.35
N ASN A 85 0.03 15.80 5.53
CA ASN A 85 1.38 16.29 5.32
C ASN A 85 2.18 16.11 6.62
N LEU A 86 3.05 15.11 6.65
CA LEU A 86 3.89 14.77 7.80
C LEU A 86 3.10 14.76 9.12
N THR A 87 3.41 15.67 10.03
CA THR A 87 2.89 15.72 11.40
C THR A 87 1.65 16.59 11.55
N GLU A 88 1.21 17.31 10.51
CA GLU A 88 0.07 18.25 10.57
C GLU A 88 -1.26 17.59 10.93
N VAL A 89 -1.34 16.27 10.74
CA VAL A 89 -2.54 15.50 11.04
C VAL A 89 -2.53 14.88 12.43
N LEU A 90 -1.47 15.05 13.21
CA LEU A 90 -1.38 14.55 14.57
C LEU A 90 -2.11 15.50 15.53
N THR A 91 -2.96 14.96 16.39
CA THR A 91 -3.79 15.72 17.34
C THR A 91 -3.37 15.39 18.78
N GLY A 92 -2.18 15.85 19.18
CA GLY A 92 -1.62 15.60 20.52
C GLY A 92 -1.18 14.15 20.78
N GLU A 93 -1.11 13.33 19.73
CA GLU A 93 -0.71 11.93 19.83
C GLU A 93 0.80 11.81 20.03
N MET A 94 1.20 10.99 21.01
CA MET A 94 2.60 10.65 21.23
C MET A 94 2.86 9.18 20.95
N PHE A 95 4.07 8.88 20.48
CA PHE A 95 4.48 7.55 20.02
C PHE A 95 5.74 7.09 20.75
N ASP A 96 5.83 5.78 20.93
CA ASP A 96 6.98 5.12 21.55
C ASP A 96 8.07 4.83 20.51
N LEU A 97 7.66 4.57 19.27
CA LEU A 97 8.54 4.39 18.13
C LEU A 97 7.99 5.16 16.92
N VAL A 98 8.84 5.93 16.26
CA VAL A 98 8.53 6.54 14.96
C VAL A 98 9.48 5.93 13.94
N VAL A 99 8.96 5.57 12.78
CA VAL A 99 9.74 5.10 11.64
C VAL A 99 9.43 5.97 10.44
N SER A 100 10.46 6.33 9.66
CA SER A 100 10.25 7.08 8.43
C SER A 100 11.30 6.75 7.38
N ASN A 101 10.81 6.49 6.16
CA ASN A 101 11.58 6.52 4.93
C ASN A 101 11.07 7.68 4.06
N PRO A 102 11.47 8.93 4.37
CA PRO A 102 11.04 10.07 3.57
C PRO A 102 11.73 10.06 2.20
N PRO A 103 11.17 10.73 1.19
CA PRO A 103 11.92 11.08 -0.02
C PRO A 103 13.26 11.76 0.36
N TYR A 104 14.35 11.33 -0.27
CA TYR A 104 15.71 11.81 0.01
C TYR A 104 16.58 12.08 -1.24
N VAL A 105 16.06 11.90 -2.46
CA VAL A 105 16.83 12.08 -3.69
C VAL A 105 16.98 13.56 -4.04
N PRO A 106 18.21 14.10 -4.15
CA PRO A 106 18.44 15.49 -4.50
C PRO A 106 17.92 15.87 -5.90
N SER A 107 17.55 17.13 -6.06
CA SER A 107 16.87 17.71 -7.21
C SER A 107 17.50 19.06 -7.61
N GLU A 108 17.18 19.58 -8.80
CA GLU A 108 17.70 20.89 -9.22
C GLU A 108 17.13 22.05 -8.40
N ILE A 109 15.92 21.92 -7.88
CA ILE A 109 15.22 22.96 -7.09
C ILE A 109 14.69 22.38 -5.78
N ASP A 110 14.41 23.25 -4.79
CA ASP A 110 13.84 22.85 -3.50
C ASP A 110 12.32 22.61 -3.52
N GLU A 111 11.64 23.04 -4.60
CA GLU A 111 10.21 22.82 -4.75
C GLU A 111 9.90 21.33 -4.90
N LEU A 112 9.08 20.83 -3.98
CA LEU A 112 8.68 19.43 -3.98
C LEU A 112 7.52 19.19 -4.97
N PRO A 113 7.51 18.06 -5.70
CA PRO A 113 6.41 17.76 -6.60
C PRO A 113 5.06 17.72 -5.87
N ALA A 114 4.05 18.41 -6.39
CA ALA A 114 2.69 18.38 -5.83
C ALA A 114 1.95 17.06 -6.15
N SER A 115 2.33 16.37 -7.22
CA SER A 115 1.70 15.13 -7.68
C SER A 115 2.68 14.25 -8.46
N GLY A 116 2.22 13.11 -8.97
CA GLY A 116 3.04 12.18 -9.75
C GLY A 116 3.90 11.25 -8.89
N LEU A 117 4.67 10.40 -9.58
CA LEU A 117 5.52 9.37 -8.96
C LEU A 117 6.77 9.99 -8.30
N GLU A 118 7.25 11.13 -8.81
CA GLU A 118 8.44 11.82 -8.25
C GLU A 118 8.31 12.21 -6.78
N ARG A 119 7.08 12.38 -6.29
CA ARG A 119 6.79 12.59 -4.86
C ARG A 119 7.38 11.53 -3.94
N ALA A 120 7.65 10.34 -4.45
CA ALA A 120 8.18 9.24 -3.67
C ALA A 120 9.68 9.38 -3.35
N TRP A 121 10.43 10.18 -4.12
CA TRP A 121 11.88 10.26 -3.96
C TRP A 121 12.44 11.69 -4.00
N ASN A 122 11.81 12.63 -4.70
CA ASN A 122 12.34 13.98 -4.85
C ASN A 122 12.28 14.76 -3.54
N ALA A 123 13.40 15.32 -3.09
CA ALA A 123 13.56 15.90 -1.76
C ALA A 123 14.34 17.24 -1.73
N GLY A 124 14.28 17.98 -2.83
CA GLY A 124 14.90 19.30 -2.95
C GLY A 124 16.40 19.24 -3.24
N THR A 125 17.08 20.38 -3.17
CA THR A 125 18.46 20.55 -3.66
C THR A 125 19.49 19.71 -2.92
N GLY A 126 19.35 19.58 -1.60
CA GLY A 126 20.22 18.74 -0.76
C GLY A 126 19.64 17.36 -0.46
N GLY A 127 18.45 17.03 -0.96
CA GLY A 127 17.75 15.79 -0.57
C GLY A 127 17.17 15.81 0.86
N ARG A 128 17.09 17.00 1.49
CA ARG A 128 16.80 17.13 2.93
C ARG A 128 15.51 17.88 3.27
N VAL A 129 14.75 18.37 2.28
CA VAL A 129 13.57 19.24 2.57
C VAL A 129 12.55 18.56 3.49
N LEU A 130 12.24 17.28 3.25
CA LEU A 130 11.31 16.53 4.11
C LEU A 130 11.99 15.96 5.36
N LEU A 131 13.24 15.55 5.23
CA LEU A 131 14.08 15.08 6.33
C LEU A 131 14.15 16.12 7.46
N ASP A 132 14.45 17.37 7.11
CA ASP A 132 14.56 18.49 8.06
C ASP A 132 13.25 18.79 8.77
N ARG A 133 12.14 18.74 8.04
CA ARG A 133 10.81 18.96 8.62
C ARG A 133 10.44 17.87 9.63
N ILE A 134 10.81 16.62 9.37
CA ILE A 134 10.61 15.49 10.29
C ILE A 134 11.48 15.68 11.54
N ILE A 135 12.78 15.93 11.36
CA ILE A 135 13.73 16.13 12.48
C ILE A 135 13.29 17.30 13.37
N ALA A 136 12.91 18.42 12.76
CA ALA A 136 12.51 19.62 13.50
C ALA A 136 11.29 19.41 14.40
N SER A 137 10.43 18.45 14.07
CA SER A 137 9.21 18.14 14.84
C SER A 137 9.34 16.86 15.68
N ALA A 138 10.44 16.12 15.57
CA ALA A 138 10.58 14.76 16.07
C ALA A 138 10.30 14.62 17.57
N SER A 139 10.82 15.56 18.36
CA SER A 139 10.66 15.56 19.81
C SER A 139 9.23 15.85 20.26
N ASP A 140 8.38 16.47 19.43
CA ASP A 140 7.02 16.89 19.81
C ASP A 140 6.02 15.72 19.87
N PHE A 141 6.26 14.66 19.07
CA PHE A 141 5.38 13.49 19.00
C PHE A 141 6.03 12.21 19.55
N LEU A 142 7.22 12.29 20.13
CA LEU A 142 7.85 11.19 20.86
C LEU A 142 7.62 11.31 22.37
N VAL A 143 7.21 10.21 23.01
CA VAL A 143 7.24 10.15 24.47
C VAL A 143 8.68 10.19 24.99
N PRO A 144 8.90 10.62 26.24
CA PRO A 144 10.19 10.40 26.89
C PRO A 144 10.57 8.91 26.89
N GLY A 145 11.80 8.60 26.50
CA GLY A 145 12.28 7.23 26.26
C GLY A 145 11.90 6.64 24.89
N GLY A 146 11.09 7.34 24.10
CA GLY A 146 10.74 6.93 22.74
C GLY A 146 11.85 7.21 21.74
N SER A 147 11.77 6.58 20.55
CA SER A 147 12.79 6.70 19.52
C SER A 147 12.25 6.91 18.12
N LEU A 148 12.99 7.65 17.29
CA LEU A 148 12.83 7.75 15.84
C LEU A 148 13.85 6.86 15.15
N LEU A 149 13.42 6.06 14.17
CA LEU A 149 14.27 5.42 13.17
C LEU A 149 14.04 6.11 11.82
N LEU A 150 15.06 6.78 11.32
CA LEU A 150 15.01 7.60 10.13
C LEU A 150 15.97 7.05 9.09
N LEU A 151 15.44 6.62 7.95
CA LEU A 151 16.29 6.27 6.82
C LEU A 151 16.67 7.53 6.05
N GLN A 152 17.94 7.63 5.67
CA GLN A 152 18.44 8.64 4.74
C GLN A 152 19.60 8.10 3.90
N SER A 153 19.90 8.79 2.80
CA SER A 153 21.14 8.58 2.07
C SER A 153 22.30 9.31 2.77
N ALA A 154 23.50 8.74 2.75
CA ALA A 154 24.70 9.37 3.31
C ALA A 154 25.04 10.71 2.62
N MET A 155 24.64 10.89 1.35
CA MET A 155 24.78 12.16 0.62
C MET A 155 23.93 13.30 1.20
N CYS A 156 22.97 12.98 2.08
CA CYS A 156 22.10 13.94 2.75
C CYS A 156 22.66 14.46 4.08
N ASP A 157 23.99 14.46 4.24
CA ASP A 157 24.72 14.99 5.41
C ASP A 157 24.26 14.40 6.75
N ILE A 158 24.85 13.26 7.11
CA ILE A 158 24.60 12.57 8.39
C ILE A 158 24.96 13.45 9.59
N GLY A 159 26.03 14.24 9.48
CA GLY A 159 26.48 15.14 10.55
C GLY A 159 25.44 16.21 10.86
N LYS A 160 24.88 16.84 9.83
CA LYS A 160 23.80 17.81 9.97
C LYS A 160 22.54 17.18 10.58
N THR A 161 22.17 15.97 10.17
CA THR A 161 21.05 15.25 10.79
C THR A 161 21.29 15.02 12.29
N GLY A 162 22.49 14.60 12.68
CA GLY A 162 22.87 14.45 14.09
C GLY A 162 22.76 15.76 14.87
N ALA A 163 23.38 16.84 14.36
CA ALA A 163 23.35 18.15 15.00
C ALA A 163 21.93 18.68 15.20
N MET A 164 21.06 18.56 14.19
CA MET A 164 19.66 19.00 14.30
C MET A 164 18.85 18.18 15.31
N LEU A 165 19.15 16.89 15.49
CA LEU A 165 18.50 16.05 16.50
C LEU A 165 18.99 16.42 17.92
N GLU A 166 20.28 16.71 18.07
CA GLU A 166 20.87 17.17 19.33
C GLU A 166 20.30 18.53 19.77
N GLU A 167 20.12 19.47 18.84
CA GLU A 167 19.42 20.75 19.08
C GLU A 167 17.99 20.55 19.58
N ARG A 168 17.36 19.40 19.27
CA ARG A 168 16.03 19.01 19.75
C ARG A 168 16.06 18.21 21.06
N GLY A 169 17.22 18.13 21.70
CA GLY A 169 17.43 17.42 22.97
C GLY A 169 17.38 15.90 22.83
N MET A 170 17.66 15.37 21.64
CA MET A 170 17.71 13.93 21.38
C MET A 170 19.16 13.46 21.24
N THR A 171 19.43 12.20 21.55
CA THR A 171 20.70 11.56 21.19
C THR A 171 20.55 10.84 19.86
N ALA A 172 21.53 10.95 18.97
CA ALA A 172 21.48 10.36 17.63
C ALA A 172 22.66 9.42 17.37
N GLU A 173 22.38 8.29 16.74
CA GLU A 173 23.38 7.28 16.34
C GLU A 173 22.99 6.63 15.02
N VAL A 174 23.99 6.25 14.20
CA VAL A 174 23.73 5.41 13.02
C VAL A 174 23.70 3.95 13.48
N VAL A 175 22.56 3.27 13.30
CA VAL A 175 22.35 1.90 13.80
C VAL A 175 22.39 0.82 12.71
N ALA A 176 22.30 1.23 11.45
CA ALA A 176 22.43 0.34 10.31
C ALA A 176 22.89 1.12 9.09
N GLY A 177 23.61 0.44 8.19
CA GLY A 177 24.08 0.98 6.92
C GLY A 177 24.05 -0.07 5.82
N ARG A 178 23.90 0.36 4.57
CA ARG A 178 23.97 -0.52 3.40
C ARG A 178 24.49 0.24 2.18
N SER A 179 25.49 -0.32 1.52
CA SER A 179 25.95 0.15 0.22
C SER A 179 25.17 -0.54 -0.90
N ILE A 180 24.57 0.24 -1.80
CA ILE A 180 23.82 -0.26 -2.95
C ILE A 180 24.22 0.47 -4.23
N PRO A 181 24.08 -0.14 -5.42
CA PRO A 181 24.25 0.58 -6.68
C PRO A 181 23.22 1.69 -6.83
N PHE A 182 23.60 2.79 -7.47
CA PHE A 182 22.66 3.87 -7.80
C PHE A 182 21.44 3.35 -8.55
N GLY A 183 20.25 3.72 -8.06
CA GLY A 183 19.00 3.50 -8.78
C GLY A 183 18.93 4.32 -10.07
N PRO A 184 17.94 4.05 -10.95
CA PRO A 184 17.79 4.76 -12.23
C PRO A 184 17.73 6.28 -12.09
N VAL A 185 17.08 6.78 -11.03
CA VAL A 185 16.96 8.22 -10.76
C VAL A 185 18.32 8.84 -10.43
N LEU A 186 19.07 8.27 -9.49
CA LEU A 186 20.41 8.76 -9.13
C LEU A 186 21.37 8.67 -10.32
N ARG A 187 21.34 7.59 -11.10
CA ARG A 187 22.13 7.48 -12.35
C ARG A 187 21.79 8.60 -13.33
N SER A 188 20.51 8.88 -13.55
CA SER A 188 20.07 9.96 -14.44
C SER A 188 20.47 11.36 -13.94
N ARG A 189 20.70 11.51 -12.63
CA ARG A 189 21.04 12.77 -11.97
C ARG A 189 22.53 12.92 -11.63
N ARG A 190 23.36 11.91 -11.94
CA ARG A 190 24.79 11.87 -11.57
C ARG A 190 25.54 13.15 -11.89
N ALA A 191 25.45 13.63 -13.13
CA ALA A 191 26.16 14.84 -13.54
C ALA A 191 25.77 16.08 -12.71
N MET A 192 24.51 16.17 -12.27
CA MET A 192 24.05 17.23 -11.37
C MET A 192 24.63 17.04 -9.96
N LEU A 193 24.59 15.81 -9.44
CA LEU A 193 25.09 15.49 -8.11
C LEU A 193 26.61 15.77 -7.99
N GLU A 194 27.39 15.39 -9.01
CA GLU A 194 28.84 15.67 -9.09
C GLU A 194 29.12 17.17 -9.16
N ARG A 195 28.43 17.91 -10.04
CA ARG A 195 28.62 19.39 -10.13
C ARG A 195 28.31 20.11 -8.82
N ARG A 196 27.45 19.54 -7.98
CA ARG A 196 27.09 20.10 -6.67
C ARG A 196 27.97 19.60 -5.53
N GLY A 197 28.91 18.69 -5.80
CA GLY A 197 29.76 18.08 -4.77
C GLY A 197 29.00 17.20 -3.77
N LEU A 198 27.82 16.68 -4.15
CA LEU A 198 27.05 15.76 -3.31
C LEU A 198 27.57 14.31 -3.40
N ILE A 199 28.29 13.99 -4.46
CA ILE A 199 28.95 12.71 -4.70
C ILE A 199 30.34 12.95 -5.30
N GLU A 200 31.23 11.99 -5.15
CA GLU A 200 32.53 11.99 -5.84
C GLU A 200 32.37 11.73 -7.34
N HIS A 201 33.33 12.21 -8.13
CA HIS A 201 33.32 11.95 -9.57
C HIS A 201 33.44 10.45 -9.85
N GLY A 202 32.50 9.91 -10.64
CA GLY A 202 32.48 8.48 -10.97
C GLY A 202 31.87 7.58 -9.89
N GLN A 203 31.42 8.11 -8.76
CA GLN A 203 30.77 7.33 -7.69
C GLN A 203 29.51 6.63 -8.21
N GLU A 204 29.41 5.30 -8.11
CA GLU A 204 28.23 4.54 -8.58
C GLU A 204 27.43 3.87 -7.46
N ILE A 205 27.92 4.01 -6.23
CA ILE A 205 27.38 3.40 -5.03
C ILE A 205 26.76 4.48 -4.16
N GLU A 206 25.54 4.22 -3.71
CA GLU A 206 24.85 4.96 -2.67
C GLU A 206 25.04 4.22 -1.35
N GLU A 207 25.33 4.96 -0.29
CA GLU A 207 25.28 4.45 1.07
C GLU A 207 23.98 4.93 1.72
N LEU A 208 23.15 3.97 2.13
CA LEU A 208 21.95 4.20 2.91
C LEU A 208 22.26 3.98 4.38
N VAL A 209 21.71 4.83 5.24
CA VAL A 209 21.87 4.69 6.70
C VAL A 209 20.53 4.81 7.40
N VAL A 210 20.41 4.11 8.53
CA VAL A 210 19.31 4.31 9.49
C VAL A 210 19.88 5.05 10.69
N VAL A 211 19.43 6.28 10.89
CA VAL A 211 19.71 7.06 12.09
C VAL A 211 18.64 6.75 13.13
N ARG A 212 19.07 6.31 14.31
CA ARG A 212 18.22 6.21 15.49
C ARG A 212 18.40 7.46 16.34
N ALA A 213 17.30 8.13 16.64
CA ALA A 213 17.28 9.24 17.58
C ALA A 213 16.45 8.88 18.80
N SER A 214 16.97 9.07 20.01
CA SER A 214 16.28 8.75 21.27
C SER A 214 15.94 10.02 22.04
N LYS A 215 14.68 10.14 22.47
CA LYS A 215 14.27 11.19 23.40
C LYS A 215 14.60 10.74 24.83
N PRO A 216 15.40 11.49 25.60
CA PRO A 216 15.78 11.09 26.95
C PRO A 216 14.56 11.01 27.87
N LEU A 217 14.67 10.17 28.91
CA LEU A 217 13.71 10.18 30.01
C LEU A 217 13.77 11.52 30.74
N PRO A 218 12.65 12.00 31.33
CA PRO A 218 12.68 13.20 32.12
C PRO A 218 13.60 12.95 33.31
N MET A 219 14.51 13.89 33.60
CA MET A 219 15.33 13.82 34.79
C MET A 219 14.41 13.86 36.01
N VAL A 220 14.25 12.72 36.69
CA VAL A 220 13.55 12.65 37.97
C VAL A 220 14.43 13.39 38.97
N HIS A 221 14.08 14.64 39.26
CA HIS A 221 14.62 15.32 40.43
C HIS A 221 14.08 14.57 41.63
N GLY A 222 14.93 13.77 42.27
CA GLY A 222 14.60 13.06 43.50
C GLY A 222 14.11 14.07 44.54
N LYS A 223 12.80 14.15 44.72
CA LYS A 223 12.23 14.78 45.92
C LYS A 223 12.76 13.99 47.10
N ARG A 224 13.50 14.67 47.98
CA ARG A 224 13.71 14.19 49.35
C ARG A 224 12.34 13.85 49.92
N SER A 225 12.22 12.61 50.39
CA SER A 225 11.02 12.07 51.01
C SER A 225 10.81 12.76 52.36
N ASP A 226 9.88 13.71 52.40
CA ASP A 226 9.22 14.09 53.64
C ASP A 226 7.85 13.40 53.70
N GLY A 227 7.67 12.55 54.71
CA GLY A 227 6.44 12.45 55.49
C GLY A 227 5.17 11.86 54.88
N VAL A 228 4.92 10.57 55.17
CA VAL A 228 3.71 9.99 55.82
C VAL A 228 2.31 10.52 55.43
N GLY A 229 1.41 9.62 55.02
CA GLY A 229 -0.04 9.82 55.12
C GLY A 229 -0.91 8.74 54.44
N SER A 230 -1.55 7.91 55.25
CA SER A 230 -2.48 6.81 54.95
C SER A 230 -3.87 7.22 54.44
N HIS A 231 -4.55 6.38 53.62
CA HIS A 231 -5.91 5.82 53.85
C HIS A 231 -6.64 5.21 52.61
N THR A 232 -6.88 3.88 52.67
CA THR A 232 -8.11 3.04 52.48
C THR A 232 -9.29 3.38 51.52
N GLY A 233 -9.78 2.33 50.79
CA GLY A 233 -11.21 2.02 50.42
C GLY A 233 -11.49 1.75 48.91
N MET A 234 -11.65 0.52 48.36
CA MET A 234 -12.83 -0.41 48.24
C MET A 234 -14.14 0.26 47.70
N THR A 235 -14.83 -0.13 46.60
CA THR A 235 -15.55 -1.38 46.20
C THR A 235 -16.07 -1.27 44.73
N GLY A 236 -16.15 -2.32 43.88
CA GLY A 236 -17.35 -3.14 43.52
C GLY A 236 -18.21 -2.51 42.37
N GLY A 237 -18.77 -3.13 41.32
CA GLY A 237 -18.92 -4.49 40.77
C GLY A 237 -19.73 -4.42 39.45
N ASN A 238 -19.63 -5.43 38.58
CA ASN A 238 -20.47 -5.74 37.40
C ASN A 238 -21.04 -7.18 37.65
N PRO A 239 -21.96 -7.87 36.90
CA PRO A 239 -22.40 -7.72 35.49
C PRO A 239 -23.88 -8.20 35.19
N CYS A 240 -24.17 -8.61 33.93
CA CYS A 240 -25.27 -9.46 33.38
C CYS A 240 -26.56 -8.78 32.86
N LYS A 241 -27.28 -9.24 31.81
CA LYS A 241 -27.07 -10.07 30.58
C LYS A 241 -28.44 -10.22 29.86
N LYS A 242 -28.44 -10.85 28.66
CA LYS A 242 -29.51 -11.58 27.90
C LYS A 242 -30.34 -10.79 26.87
N GLU A 243 -30.25 -11.10 25.56
CA GLU A 243 -30.83 -12.20 24.70
C GLU A 243 -31.90 -11.54 23.78
N GLU A 244 -32.23 -11.93 22.54
CA GLU A 244 -32.21 -13.14 21.70
C GLU A 244 -32.50 -12.64 20.25
N ALA A 245 -31.88 -13.10 19.14
CA ALA A 245 -31.99 -14.36 18.38
C ALA A 245 -32.88 -14.28 17.11
N VAL A 246 -32.62 -15.24 16.18
CA VAL A 246 -33.42 -15.68 15.00
C VAL A 246 -33.14 -14.89 13.71
N SER A 247 -32.83 -15.44 12.53
CA SER A 247 -32.87 -16.80 11.95
C SER A 247 -31.94 -16.89 10.72
N ASN A 248 -31.41 -18.09 10.47
CA ASN A 248 -30.82 -18.57 9.20
C ASN A 248 -31.97 -19.09 8.30
N PRO A 249 -31.84 -19.29 6.96
CA PRO A 249 -31.22 -20.54 6.49
C PRO A 249 -30.65 -20.57 5.05
N ARG A 250 -30.02 -21.72 4.74
CA ARG A 250 -29.81 -22.40 3.44
C ARG A 250 -28.46 -22.26 2.72
N SER A 251 -27.57 -23.18 3.13
CA SER A 251 -26.92 -24.22 2.29
C SER A 251 -27.22 -24.25 0.78
N LEU A 252 -26.18 -24.46 -0.03
CA LEU A 252 -26.18 -25.38 -1.17
C LEU A 252 -24.72 -25.74 -1.55
N VAL A 253 -24.36 -26.99 -1.27
CA VAL A 253 -23.23 -27.72 -1.85
C VAL A 253 -23.66 -28.16 -3.26
N LEU A 254 -22.79 -28.02 -4.25
CA LEU A 254 -22.89 -28.77 -5.51
C LEU A 254 -21.49 -29.25 -5.91
N GLU A 255 -21.44 -30.57 -6.13
CA GLU A 255 -20.32 -31.38 -6.55
C GLU A 255 -19.82 -31.06 -7.98
N GLU A 256 -18.58 -31.48 -8.21
CA GLU A 256 -17.83 -31.44 -9.46
C GLU A 256 -18.56 -32.08 -10.65
N THR A 257 -18.30 -31.57 -11.85
CA THR A 257 -18.48 -32.35 -13.08
C THR A 257 -17.37 -32.01 -14.07
N GLU A 258 -16.32 -32.81 -14.06
CA GLU A 258 -15.39 -32.91 -15.19
C GLU A 258 -16.14 -33.48 -16.40
N ARG A 259 -16.13 -32.76 -17.53
CA ARG A 259 -16.27 -33.36 -18.86
C ARG A 259 -15.28 -32.68 -19.79
N GLY A 260 -14.22 -33.42 -20.11
CA GLY A 260 -13.16 -33.00 -21.01
C GLY A 260 -13.60 -32.97 -22.47
N ALA A 261 -12.87 -32.19 -23.27
CA ALA A 261 -12.58 -32.54 -24.66
C ALA A 261 -11.39 -31.73 -25.19
N SER A 262 -10.44 -32.48 -25.76
CA SER A 262 -9.38 -32.14 -26.72
C SER A 262 -8.34 -31.07 -26.36
N GLN A 263 -7.16 -31.56 -25.98
CA GLN A 263 -5.88 -30.87 -26.09
C GLN A 263 -5.60 -30.50 -27.55
N GLY A 264 -5.40 -29.21 -27.83
CA GLY A 264 -4.95 -28.70 -29.12
C GLY A 264 -5.24 -27.22 -29.30
N ASP A 265 -4.28 -26.38 -28.96
CA ASP A 265 -4.14 -24.91 -29.21
C ASP A 265 -5.19 -23.93 -28.65
N ASP A 266 -6.48 -24.28 -28.52
CA ASP A 266 -7.51 -23.33 -28.00
C ASP A 266 -7.47 -23.12 -26.49
N GLY A 267 -6.90 -24.08 -25.77
CA GLY A 267 -6.66 -23.98 -24.34
C GLY A 267 -5.78 -22.79 -24.02
N ASP A 268 -4.88 -22.40 -24.93
CA ASP A 268 -3.94 -21.32 -24.70
C ASP A 268 -4.63 -19.96 -24.70
N VAL A 269 -5.48 -19.66 -25.70
CA VAL A 269 -6.19 -18.37 -25.76
C VAL A 269 -7.19 -18.21 -24.61
N THR A 270 -7.93 -19.28 -24.30
CA THR A 270 -8.92 -19.29 -23.22
C THR A 270 -8.26 -19.11 -21.85
N GLU A 271 -7.18 -19.84 -21.59
CA GLU A 271 -6.42 -19.74 -20.34
C GLU A 271 -5.67 -18.41 -20.25
N HIS A 272 -5.15 -17.90 -21.38
CA HIS A 272 -4.50 -16.60 -21.42
C HIS A 272 -5.47 -15.47 -21.07
N LEU A 273 -6.67 -15.47 -21.64
CA LEU A 273 -7.71 -14.50 -21.28
C LEU A 273 -8.15 -14.66 -19.83
N ARG A 274 -8.34 -15.90 -19.37
CA ARG A 274 -8.70 -16.17 -17.96
C ARG A 274 -7.63 -15.66 -17.00
N ARG A 275 -6.35 -15.93 -17.27
CA ARG A 275 -5.21 -15.44 -16.48
C ARG A 275 -5.08 -13.93 -16.50
N MET A 276 -5.23 -13.31 -17.67
CA MET A 276 -5.15 -11.87 -17.81
C MET A 276 -6.25 -11.19 -16.96
N LEU A 277 -7.49 -11.67 -17.06
CA LEU A 277 -8.64 -11.08 -16.39
C LEU A 277 -8.67 -11.36 -14.88
N THR A 278 -8.32 -12.57 -14.45
CA THR A 278 -8.13 -12.86 -13.02
C THR A 278 -6.93 -12.12 -12.43
N GLY A 279 -5.86 -11.93 -13.20
CA GLY A 279 -4.66 -11.16 -12.81
C GLY A 279 -4.94 -9.68 -12.54
N VAL A 280 -5.97 -9.12 -13.16
CA VAL A 280 -6.44 -7.74 -12.89
C VAL A 280 -7.61 -7.69 -11.89
N GLY A 281 -7.98 -8.83 -11.31
CA GLY A 281 -8.93 -8.92 -10.20
C GLY A 281 -10.38 -9.25 -10.57
N PHE A 282 -10.68 -9.59 -11.83
CA PHE A 282 -12.01 -10.08 -12.21
C PHE A 282 -12.19 -11.54 -11.77
N ARG A 283 -13.32 -11.83 -11.12
CA ARG A 283 -13.67 -13.20 -10.76
C ARG A 283 -14.47 -13.84 -11.90
N ILE A 284 -13.85 -14.81 -12.58
CA ILE A 284 -14.48 -15.61 -13.63
C ILE A 284 -15.07 -16.86 -12.99
N THR A 285 -16.37 -17.02 -13.06
CA THR A 285 -17.08 -18.15 -12.44
C THR A 285 -17.22 -19.32 -13.40
N HIS A 286 -17.45 -19.05 -14.69
CA HIS A 286 -17.59 -20.08 -15.73
C HIS A 286 -16.96 -19.62 -17.06
N THR A 287 -16.43 -20.58 -17.79
CA THR A 287 -15.83 -20.39 -19.12
C THR A 287 -16.32 -21.50 -20.04
N VAL A 288 -16.86 -21.14 -21.21
CA VAL A 288 -17.31 -22.08 -22.23
C VAL A 288 -16.66 -21.72 -23.55
N THR A 289 -15.99 -22.67 -24.19
CA THR A 289 -15.32 -22.49 -25.49
C THR A 289 -15.99 -23.39 -26.52
N THR A 290 -16.37 -22.84 -27.67
CA THR A 290 -17.02 -23.63 -28.76
C THR A 290 -16.35 -23.32 -30.11
N ARG A 291 -16.19 -24.36 -30.93
CA ARG A 291 -15.55 -24.28 -32.28
C ARG A 291 -16.51 -24.40 -33.46
N THR A 292 -17.79 -24.62 -33.23
CA THR A 292 -18.78 -24.70 -34.32
C THR A 292 -19.50 -23.38 -34.46
N ALA A 293 -19.83 -23.00 -35.70
CA ALA A 293 -20.61 -21.82 -36.08
C ALA A 293 -22.05 -21.90 -35.55
N THR A 294 -22.19 -21.98 -34.23
CA THR A 294 -23.45 -21.83 -33.52
C THR A 294 -23.69 -20.34 -33.47
N ASP A 295 -24.85 -19.88 -33.94
CA ASP A 295 -25.13 -18.45 -34.02
C ASP A 295 -25.04 -17.82 -32.61
N ILE A 296 -24.27 -16.75 -32.47
CA ILE A 296 -23.96 -16.09 -31.19
C ILE A 296 -25.24 -15.67 -30.45
N GLU A 297 -26.30 -15.36 -31.21
CA GLU A 297 -27.63 -15.01 -30.71
C GLU A 297 -28.26 -16.16 -29.91
N SER A 298 -28.08 -17.41 -30.34
CA SER A 298 -28.58 -18.62 -29.65
C SER A 298 -27.86 -18.88 -28.32
N VAL A 299 -26.57 -18.52 -28.25
CA VAL A 299 -25.74 -18.69 -27.05
C VAL A 299 -26.06 -17.60 -26.02
N LEU A 300 -26.31 -16.38 -26.48
CA LEU A 300 -26.70 -15.25 -25.61
C LEU A 300 -28.10 -15.41 -25.00
N THR A 301 -29.03 -16.08 -25.68
CA THR A 301 -30.37 -16.35 -25.15
C THR A 301 -30.36 -17.34 -23.99
N LEU A 302 -29.33 -18.18 -23.89
CA LEU A 302 -29.16 -19.18 -22.83
C LEU A 302 -28.19 -18.74 -21.72
N ALA A 303 -27.46 -17.63 -21.91
CA ALA A 303 -26.49 -17.13 -20.95
C ALA A 303 -27.18 -16.44 -19.76
N PRO A 304 -26.79 -16.73 -18.50
CA PRO A 304 -27.32 -16.02 -17.35
C PRO A 304 -27.00 -14.52 -17.39
N LYS A 305 -27.75 -13.71 -16.64
CA LYS A 305 -27.54 -12.26 -16.55
C LYS A 305 -26.09 -11.92 -16.13
N GLY A 306 -25.49 -10.91 -16.76
CA GLY A 306 -24.14 -10.41 -16.40
C GLY A 306 -22.95 -11.10 -17.08
N CYS A 307 -23.16 -11.82 -18.18
CA CYS A 307 -22.06 -12.47 -18.92
C CYS A 307 -21.39 -11.53 -19.95
N VAL A 308 -20.10 -11.76 -20.21
CA VAL A 308 -19.32 -11.14 -21.30
C VAL A 308 -18.96 -12.21 -22.32
N LEU A 309 -19.37 -12.00 -23.57
CA LEU A 309 -19.00 -12.89 -24.68
C LEU A 309 -17.82 -12.28 -25.44
N ILE A 310 -16.78 -13.06 -25.71
CA ILE A 310 -15.60 -12.63 -26.48
C ILE A 310 -15.42 -13.59 -27.66
N ARG A 311 -15.72 -13.11 -28.87
CA ARG A 311 -15.42 -13.84 -30.10
C ARG A 311 -13.95 -13.58 -30.48
N THR A 312 -13.23 -14.63 -30.86
CA THR A 312 -11.82 -14.51 -31.27
C THR A 312 -11.63 -15.19 -32.63
N ASP A 313 -11.13 -14.44 -33.61
CA ASP A 313 -10.75 -15.01 -34.91
C ASP A 313 -9.31 -15.52 -34.83
N SER A 314 -9.10 -16.83 -34.96
CA SER A 314 -7.75 -17.41 -34.92
C SER A 314 -7.34 -17.81 -36.35
N TYR A 315 -6.03 -17.80 -36.64
CA TYR A 315 -5.47 -18.03 -37.98
C TYR A 315 -5.86 -19.38 -38.64
N THR A 316 -6.59 -20.26 -37.95
CA THR A 316 -7.05 -21.57 -38.41
C THR A 316 -8.58 -21.77 -38.34
N GLY A 317 -9.35 -20.75 -37.90
CA GLY A 317 -10.82 -20.79 -37.79
C GLY A 317 -11.39 -19.88 -36.70
N VAL A 318 -12.71 -19.67 -36.73
CA VAL A 318 -13.43 -18.85 -35.74
C VAL A 318 -13.64 -19.64 -34.45
N THR A 319 -13.09 -19.15 -33.34
CA THR A 319 -13.26 -19.75 -31.99
C THR A 319 -14.05 -18.78 -31.11
N GLU A 320 -15.14 -19.27 -30.52
CA GLU A 320 -16.00 -18.44 -29.66
C GLU A 320 -15.80 -18.79 -28.19
N VAL A 321 -15.47 -17.79 -27.37
CA VAL A 321 -15.23 -17.95 -25.94
C VAL A 321 -16.24 -17.14 -25.13
N MET A 322 -17.05 -17.82 -24.33
CA MET A 322 -17.99 -17.20 -23.40
C MET A 322 -17.41 -17.18 -21.99
N LEU A 323 -17.36 -15.99 -21.38
CA LEU A 323 -16.87 -15.78 -20.02
C LEU A 323 -17.97 -15.20 -19.13
N GLN A 324 -18.41 -15.98 -18.15
CA GLN A 324 -19.30 -15.48 -17.11
C GLN A 324 -18.46 -14.88 -15.99
N ILE A 325 -18.61 -13.56 -15.80
CA ILE A 325 -17.88 -12.78 -14.81
C ILE A 325 -18.88 -12.33 -13.75
N GLU A 326 -18.55 -12.53 -12.48
CA GLU A 326 -19.43 -12.14 -11.37
C GLU A 326 -19.40 -10.60 -11.24
N HIS A 327 -20.56 -9.95 -11.42
CA HIS A 327 -20.78 -8.48 -11.37
C HIS A 327 -20.13 -7.65 -12.50
N VAL A 328 -20.73 -7.70 -13.69
CA VAL A 328 -20.32 -6.89 -14.84
C VAL A 328 -21.19 -5.65 -14.98
N GLY A 329 -20.64 -4.49 -14.60
CA GLY A 329 -21.17 -3.18 -14.97
C GLY A 329 -20.57 -2.65 -16.28
N HIS A 330 -21.14 -1.57 -16.83
CA HIS A 330 -20.67 -0.90 -18.06
C HIS A 330 -19.17 -0.51 -18.03
N GLU A 331 -18.56 -0.38 -16.85
CA GLU A 331 -17.15 -0.03 -16.66
C GLU A 331 -16.20 -1.17 -17.05
N VAL A 332 -16.58 -2.42 -16.79
CA VAL A 332 -15.81 -3.61 -17.16
C VAL A 332 -15.79 -3.77 -18.68
N ALA A 333 -16.91 -3.48 -19.33
CA ALA A 333 -17.03 -3.42 -20.78
C ALA A 333 -16.03 -2.44 -21.43
N ALA A 334 -15.92 -1.24 -20.85
CA ALA A 334 -15.05 -0.19 -21.34
C ALA A 334 -13.57 -0.53 -21.12
N TYR A 335 -13.25 -1.12 -19.96
CA TYR A 335 -11.91 -1.62 -19.68
C TYR A 335 -11.47 -2.67 -20.69
N LEU A 336 -12.32 -3.68 -20.96
CA LEU A 336 -12.02 -4.76 -21.89
C LEU A 336 -11.86 -4.25 -23.34
N ARG A 337 -12.74 -3.37 -23.81
CA ARG A 337 -12.64 -2.78 -25.16
C ARG A 337 -11.34 -2.00 -25.39
N ASN A 338 -10.79 -1.39 -24.35
CA ASN A 338 -9.62 -0.51 -24.46
C ASN A 338 -8.28 -1.23 -24.21
N HIS A 339 -8.30 -2.44 -23.65
CA HIS A 339 -7.08 -3.12 -23.18
C HIS A 339 -6.92 -4.55 -23.71
N LEU A 340 -7.82 -5.02 -24.60
CA LEU A 340 -7.61 -6.29 -25.27
C LEU A 340 -6.46 -6.19 -26.31
N PRO A 341 -5.58 -7.20 -26.39
CA PRO A 341 -4.49 -7.24 -27.37
C PRO A 341 -4.99 -7.11 -28.83
N LYS A 342 -4.25 -6.38 -29.67
CA LYS A 342 -4.65 -6.04 -31.06
C LYS A 342 -4.85 -7.24 -31.99
N ASN A 343 -4.33 -8.42 -31.62
CA ASN A 343 -4.50 -9.68 -32.32
C ASN A 343 -5.83 -10.40 -32.00
N ILE A 344 -6.64 -9.86 -31.09
CA ILE A 344 -8.00 -10.33 -30.82
C ILE A 344 -8.98 -9.49 -31.65
N LEU A 345 -9.30 -9.96 -32.84
CA LEU A 345 -10.21 -9.29 -33.77
C LEU A 345 -11.68 -9.65 -33.48
N ARG A 346 -12.36 -8.66 -32.88
CA ARG A 346 -13.80 -8.32 -32.96
C ARG A 346 -14.82 -8.85 -31.93
N GLU A 347 -15.61 -7.85 -31.50
CA GLU A 347 -16.87 -7.82 -30.75
C GLU A 347 -16.93 -8.55 -29.41
N ALA A 348 -16.69 -7.79 -28.34
CA ALA A 348 -17.20 -8.10 -27.01
C ALA A 348 -18.66 -7.62 -26.90
N LYS A 349 -19.63 -8.55 -27.00
CA LYS A 349 -21.04 -8.27 -26.68
C LYS A 349 -21.28 -8.60 -25.21
N ILE A 350 -22.03 -7.72 -24.55
CA ILE A 350 -22.32 -7.84 -23.12
C ILE A 350 -23.82 -7.75 -22.97
N SER A 351 -24.40 -8.75 -22.32
CA SER A 351 -25.81 -8.69 -21.90
C SER A 351 -25.91 -7.78 -20.68
N VAL A 352 -25.99 -6.48 -20.92
CA VAL A 352 -26.27 -5.47 -19.88
C VAL A 352 -27.76 -5.19 -19.89
N GLU A 353 -28.37 -5.01 -18.71
CA GLU A 353 -29.74 -4.50 -18.59
C GLU A 353 -29.91 -3.23 -19.43
N SER A 354 -30.57 -3.33 -20.58
CA SER A 354 -31.20 -2.16 -21.17
C SER A 354 -32.42 -1.87 -20.32
N ASN A 355 -32.29 -1.00 -19.32
CA ASN A 355 -33.41 -0.48 -18.56
C ASN A 355 -34.22 0.51 -19.43
N ARG A 356 -34.79 -0.01 -20.53
CA ARG A 356 -35.64 0.70 -21.49
C ARG A 356 -37.01 0.02 -21.61
N LEU A 357 -37.57 -0.48 -20.51
CA LEU A 357 -39.00 -0.84 -20.42
C LEU A 357 -39.63 -0.53 -19.04
N GLN A 358 -39.24 0.57 -18.39
CA GLN A 358 -40.09 1.18 -17.35
C GLN A 358 -40.55 2.63 -17.64
N ASN A 359 -40.13 3.24 -18.76
CA ASN A 359 -40.67 4.52 -19.22
C ASN A 359 -41.35 4.45 -20.61
N ARG A 360 -42.09 3.37 -20.86
CA ARG A 360 -43.02 3.28 -22.00
C ARG A 360 -44.38 2.65 -21.66
N ALA A 361 -44.79 2.75 -20.39
CA ALA A 361 -46.19 2.70 -19.98
C ALA A 361 -46.77 4.12 -19.73
N ALA A 362 -46.03 5.18 -20.08
CA ALA A 362 -46.43 6.57 -19.85
C ALA A 362 -46.55 7.43 -21.13
N GLN A 363 -46.37 6.87 -22.34
CA GLN A 363 -46.72 7.53 -23.60
C GLN A 363 -47.17 6.49 -24.62
N ILE A 364 -48.43 6.65 -25.07
CA ILE A 364 -49.28 5.75 -25.90
C ILE A 364 -49.97 4.69 -25.01
N ARG A 365 -51.18 4.97 -24.50
CA ARG A 365 -52.49 4.62 -25.12
C ARG A 365 -52.65 3.14 -25.43
#